data_AF-A0A0L6VFX9-F1
#
_entry.id   AF-A0A0L6VFX9-F1
#
_cell.length_a   1.000
_cell.length_b   1.000
_cell.length_c   1.000
_cell.angle_alpha   90.00
_cell.angle_beta   90.00
_cell.angle_gamma   90.00
#
_symmetry.space_group_name_H-M   'P 1'
#
loop_
_entity.id
_entity.type
_entity.pdbx_description
1 polymer ?
#
loop_
_entity_poly.entity_id
_entity_poly.type
_entity_poly.pdbx_seq_one_letter_code
_entity_poly.pdbx_strand_id
1 'polypeptide(L)'
;MPQELLRFPPSYLTVGVYRLATDGKIQRAIVVEFSTIVKRLVILSIVYCLLSYPVTKVWVKYFYQTRRASQDGASSYHIRGRFSLFNNLTTISLVLSQLSSIIEFFLLRKLKKTRQKLYQFTIQSRAKSDQFWIPYVEEWQNPPIDKAKRRISKWKWYRTITGPIFRLLILKAYGYMFVVMLLPLNFVPFLNTIVGSFLVSVTLSERLLEPYFRTKKMSEIERATFMVERENWLRWLGFCAAVLEKIPILGILFSFSNRIAFAMLAHDLEKHQHAIKQGLIPKRSIPYASKTAAIELDLPPEAIGNFPKKKS
;
A
#
# COMPACT_ATOMS: atom_id res chain seq x y z
N MET A 1 19.08 -9.00 -24.30
CA MET A 1 18.74 -8.39 -22.99
C MET A 1 19.25 -9.31 -21.90
N PRO A 2 19.77 -8.79 -20.78
CA PRO A 2 20.27 -9.63 -19.69
C PRO A 2 19.18 -10.59 -19.20
N GLN A 3 19.55 -11.85 -19.01
CA GLN A 3 18.69 -12.93 -18.47
C GLN A 3 18.67 -12.92 -16.94
N GLU A 4 19.59 -12.16 -16.32
CA GLU A 4 19.68 -11.98 -14.89
C GLU A 4 18.79 -10.83 -14.41
N LEU A 5 18.17 -11.02 -13.24
CA LEU A 5 17.50 -9.94 -12.52
C LEU A 5 18.52 -8.87 -12.12
N LEU A 6 18.09 -7.62 -12.03
CA LEU A 6 18.96 -6.55 -11.50
C LEU A 6 19.47 -6.93 -10.10
N ARG A 7 20.80 -6.91 -9.93
CA ARG A 7 21.48 -7.28 -8.68
C ARG A 7 21.03 -6.43 -7.50
N PHE A 8 20.72 -5.15 -7.75
CA PHE A 8 20.23 -4.21 -6.76
C PHE A 8 18.72 -3.98 -6.90
N PRO A 9 17.84 -4.58 -6.07
CA PRO A 9 16.39 -4.47 -6.22
C PRO A 9 15.86 -3.04 -6.42
N PRO A 10 16.27 -2.03 -5.62
CA PRO A 10 15.74 -0.68 -5.74
C PRO A 10 16.03 0.00 -7.10
N SER A 11 16.96 -0.52 -7.91
CA SER A 11 17.19 -0.01 -9.27
C SER A 11 15.96 -0.14 -10.18
N TYR A 12 15.06 -1.10 -9.94
CA TYR A 12 13.79 -1.13 -10.69
C TYR A 12 12.97 0.15 -10.51
N LEU A 13 13.05 0.79 -9.34
CA LEU A 13 12.35 2.04 -9.05
C LEU A 13 12.91 3.20 -9.88
N THR A 14 14.23 3.28 -10.04
CA THR A 14 14.85 4.30 -10.89
C THR A 14 14.47 4.10 -12.36
N VAL A 15 14.43 2.84 -12.84
CA VAL A 15 13.94 2.51 -14.18
C VAL A 15 12.46 2.88 -14.35
N GLY A 16 11.64 2.68 -13.32
CA GLY A 16 10.24 3.14 -13.29
C GLY A 16 10.12 4.65 -13.43
N VAL A 17 10.95 5.41 -12.72
CA VAL A 17 10.96 6.89 -12.78
C VAL A 17 11.41 7.35 -14.15
N TYR A 18 12.52 6.79 -14.64
CA TYR A 18 13.05 7.08 -15.97
C TYR A 18 11.99 6.85 -17.05
N ARG A 19 11.28 5.73 -16.99
CA ARG A 19 10.23 5.41 -17.96
C ARG A 19 9.02 6.33 -17.85
N LEU A 20 8.61 6.67 -16.63
CA LEU A 20 7.54 7.64 -16.41
C LEU A 20 7.92 9.02 -16.99
N ALA A 21 9.20 9.39 -16.92
CA ALA A 21 9.72 10.67 -17.43
C ALA A 21 9.93 10.70 -18.95
N THR A 22 10.22 9.55 -19.58
CA THR A 22 10.58 9.49 -21.01
C THR A 22 9.44 9.04 -21.91
N ASP A 23 8.50 8.23 -21.42
CA ASP A 23 7.41 7.70 -22.24
C ASP A 23 6.26 8.71 -22.37
N GLY A 24 6.30 9.50 -23.44
CA GLY A 24 5.29 10.53 -23.72
C GLY A 24 3.87 9.98 -23.89
N LYS A 25 3.70 8.70 -24.29
CA LYS A 25 2.36 8.08 -24.38
C LYS A 25 1.77 7.85 -22.99
N ILE A 26 2.59 7.35 -22.06
CA ILE A 26 2.21 7.16 -20.65
C ILE A 26 1.87 8.50 -20.01
N GLN A 27 2.71 9.52 -20.18
CA GLN A 27 2.49 10.85 -19.60
C GLN A 27 1.20 11.49 -20.11
N ARG A 28 0.99 11.51 -21.44
CA ARG A 28 -0.24 12.06 -22.01
C ARG A 28 -1.48 11.34 -21.50
N ALA A 29 -1.43 10.01 -21.39
CA ALA A 29 -2.53 9.23 -20.84
C ALA A 29 -2.85 9.62 -19.38
N ILE A 30 -1.81 9.78 -18.53
CA ILE A 30 -1.99 10.23 -17.14
C ILE A 30 -2.58 11.64 -17.10
N VAL A 31 -2.01 12.59 -17.86
CA VAL A 31 -2.43 13.99 -17.86
C VAL A 31 -3.87 14.16 -18.35
N VAL A 32 -4.26 13.45 -19.42
CA VAL A 32 -5.63 13.52 -19.96
C VAL A 32 -6.64 12.94 -18.97
N GLU A 33 -6.33 11.79 -18.36
CA GLU A 33 -7.22 11.21 -17.33
C GLU A 33 -7.34 12.13 -16.11
N PHE A 34 -6.22 12.65 -15.61
CA PHE A 34 -6.20 13.52 -14.43
C PHE A 34 -6.90 14.85 -14.68
N SER A 35 -6.62 15.52 -15.79
CA SER A 35 -7.27 16.80 -16.11
C SER A 35 -8.79 16.66 -16.18
N THR A 36 -9.29 15.56 -16.75
CA THR A 36 -10.72 15.28 -16.80
C THR A 36 -11.31 15.05 -15.40
N ILE A 37 -10.60 14.32 -14.53
CA ILE A 37 -11.04 14.06 -13.16
C ILE A 37 -11.03 15.34 -12.33
N VAL A 38 -9.96 16.12 -12.41
CA VAL A 38 -9.83 17.39 -11.69
C VAL A 38 -10.96 18.35 -12.10
N LYS A 39 -11.25 18.50 -13.39
CA LYS A 39 -12.39 19.31 -13.86
C LYS A 39 -13.72 18.87 -13.24
N ARG A 40 -14.00 17.55 -13.23
CA ARG A 40 -15.21 17.00 -12.62
C ARG A 40 -15.27 17.21 -11.11
N LEU A 41 -14.13 17.06 -10.43
CA LEU A 41 -14.04 17.28 -8.98
C LEU A 41 -14.24 18.74 -8.62
N VAL A 42 -13.67 19.68 -9.39
CA VAL A 42 -13.87 21.12 -9.18
C VAL A 42 -15.35 21.48 -9.31
N ILE A 43 -16.03 21.01 -10.37
CA ILE A 43 -17.47 21.26 -10.55
C ILE A 43 -18.28 20.65 -9.40
N LEU A 44 -18.00 19.39 -9.05
CA LEU A 44 -18.66 18.69 -7.95
C LEU A 44 -18.46 19.42 -6.62
N SER A 45 -17.26 19.91 -6.36
CA SER A 45 -16.90 20.68 -5.17
C SER A 45 -17.68 21.98 -5.06
N ILE A 46 -17.80 22.73 -6.16
CA ILE A 46 -18.57 23.97 -6.20
C ILE A 46 -20.05 23.68 -5.92
N VAL A 47 -20.64 22.72 -6.63
CA VAL A 47 -22.05 22.32 -6.44
C VAL A 47 -22.30 21.84 -5.01
N TYR A 48 -21.40 21.01 -4.47
CA TYR A 48 -21.52 20.49 -3.11
C TYR A 48 -21.42 21.61 -2.07
N CYS A 49 -20.49 22.55 -2.21
CA CYS A 49 -20.38 23.71 -1.32
C CYS A 49 -21.66 24.55 -1.34
N LEU A 50 -22.20 24.85 -2.52
CA LEU A 50 -23.41 25.66 -2.65
C LEU A 50 -24.64 25.00 -2.00
N LEU A 51 -24.79 23.69 -2.15
CA LEU A 51 -25.92 22.95 -1.58
C LEU A 51 -25.73 22.65 -0.08
N SER A 52 -24.52 22.28 0.34
CA SER A 52 -24.25 21.85 1.72
C SER A 52 -24.16 23.02 2.69
N TYR A 53 -23.66 24.19 2.25
CA TYR A 53 -23.47 25.36 3.10
C TYR A 53 -24.74 25.82 3.86
N PRO A 54 -25.91 26.03 3.22
CA PRO A 54 -27.11 26.44 3.95
C PRO A 54 -27.59 25.35 4.93
N VAL A 55 -27.49 24.07 4.55
CA VAL A 55 -27.92 22.94 5.38
C VAL A 55 -27.04 22.82 6.63
N THR A 56 -25.72 22.86 6.46
CA THR A 56 -24.77 22.83 7.58
C THR A 56 -24.88 24.07 8.46
N LYS A 57 -25.15 25.25 7.88
CA LYS A 57 -25.36 26.48 8.66
C LYS A 57 -26.57 26.38 9.59
N VAL A 58 -27.69 25.81 9.11
CA VAL A 58 -28.89 25.55 9.93
C VAL A 58 -28.56 24.52 11.02
N TRP A 59 -27.85 23.46 10.67
CA TRP A 59 -27.46 22.42 11.63
C TRP A 59 -26.53 22.95 12.74
N VAL A 60 -25.50 23.74 12.40
CA VAL A 60 -24.61 24.40 13.38
C VAL A 60 -25.41 25.35 14.26
N LYS A 61 -26.30 26.15 13.68
CA LYS A 61 -27.16 27.06 14.46
C LYS A 61 -28.01 26.28 15.47
N TYR A 62 -28.63 25.18 15.07
CA TYR A 62 -29.53 24.43 15.95
C TYR A 62 -28.81 23.57 16.99
N PHE A 63 -27.76 22.82 16.60
CA PHE A 63 -27.12 21.86 17.50
C PHE A 63 -25.93 22.41 18.27
N TYR A 64 -25.11 23.26 17.65
CA TYR A 64 -23.91 23.82 18.31
C TYR A 64 -24.25 24.99 19.25
N GLN A 65 -25.23 25.83 18.90
CA GLN A 65 -25.61 26.95 19.78
C GLN A 65 -26.43 26.51 20.98
N THR A 66 -27.41 25.61 20.79
CA THR A 66 -28.27 25.13 21.88
C THR A 66 -27.46 24.44 22.98
N ARG A 67 -26.36 23.75 22.65
CA ARG A 67 -25.50 23.10 23.64
C ARG A 67 -24.50 24.04 24.32
N ARG A 68 -23.99 25.08 23.63
CA ARG A 68 -23.06 26.06 24.22
C ARG A 68 -23.75 27.14 25.03
N ALA A 69 -24.96 27.55 24.64
CA ALA A 69 -25.74 28.54 25.39
C ALA A 69 -26.16 28.05 26.79
N SER A 70 -26.27 26.74 27.00
CA SER A 70 -26.45 26.16 28.35
C SER A 70 -25.19 26.14 29.20
N GLN A 71 -24.00 26.41 28.64
CA GLN A 71 -22.72 26.26 29.33
C GLN A 71 -22.10 27.61 29.72
N ASP A 72 -22.34 28.67 28.94
CA ASP A 72 -21.84 30.02 29.22
C ASP A 72 -22.98 30.92 29.73
N GLY A 73 -23.13 31.04 31.04
CA GLY A 73 -24.05 31.97 31.69
C GLY A 73 -23.57 33.44 31.65
N ALA A 74 -23.30 33.99 30.47
CA ALA A 74 -22.72 35.33 30.33
C ALA A 74 -23.48 36.27 29.36
N SER A 75 -23.39 37.56 29.68
CA SER A 75 -24.20 38.72 29.30
C SER A 75 -24.27 39.09 27.80
N SER A 76 -25.44 39.65 27.43
CA SER A 76 -26.14 39.39 26.18
C SER A 76 -25.77 40.21 24.92
N TYR A 77 -24.74 41.06 24.92
CA TYR A 77 -24.54 42.01 23.79
C TYR A 77 -23.20 41.90 23.04
N HIS A 78 -22.05 41.70 23.72
CA HIS A 78 -20.76 41.52 23.02
C HIS A 78 -20.51 40.10 22.50
N ILE A 79 -21.28 39.14 23.01
CA ILE A 79 -21.22 37.71 22.66
C ILE A 79 -21.81 37.49 21.25
N ARG A 80 -22.89 38.19 20.88
CA ARG A 80 -23.63 37.90 19.63
C ARG A 80 -22.81 38.10 18.35
N GLY A 81 -21.92 39.10 18.31
CA GLY A 81 -21.04 39.38 17.16
C GLY A 81 -19.92 38.35 17.00
N ARG A 82 -19.25 37.96 18.10
CA ARG A 82 -18.22 36.91 18.11
C ARG A 82 -18.81 35.56 17.68
N PHE A 83 -20.02 35.24 18.14
CA PHE A 83 -20.67 33.97 17.82
C PHE A 83 -21.02 33.85 16.33
N SER A 84 -21.36 34.96 15.64
CA SER A 84 -21.60 34.94 14.19
C SER A 84 -20.37 34.52 13.38
N LEU A 85 -19.18 35.04 13.72
CA LEU A 85 -17.92 34.67 13.07
C LEU A 85 -17.56 33.20 13.34
N PHE A 86 -17.67 32.76 14.60
CA PHE A 86 -17.41 31.35 14.94
C PHE A 86 -18.36 30.39 14.22
N ASN A 87 -19.63 30.74 14.05
CA ASN A 87 -20.59 29.90 13.33
C ASN A 87 -20.27 29.77 11.84
N ASN A 88 -19.85 30.86 11.20
CA ASN A 88 -19.46 30.81 9.79
C ASN A 88 -18.17 29.99 9.63
N LEU A 89 -17.18 30.16 10.51
CA LEU A 89 -15.93 29.39 10.48
C LEU A 89 -16.15 27.90 10.74
N THR A 90 -16.99 27.52 11.71
CA THR A 90 -17.30 26.10 11.97
C THR A 90 -18.07 25.48 10.81
N THR A 91 -19.02 26.21 10.22
CA THR A 91 -19.75 25.76 9.02
C THR A 91 -18.80 25.52 7.85
N ILE A 92 -17.90 26.49 7.57
CA ILE A 92 -16.89 26.36 6.50
C ILE A 92 -15.98 25.16 6.76
N SER A 93 -15.48 25.00 7.99
CA SER A 93 -14.60 23.87 8.35
C SER A 93 -15.28 22.51 8.15
N LEU A 94 -16.55 22.37 8.56
CA LEU A 94 -17.31 21.13 8.39
C LEU A 94 -17.55 20.82 6.90
N VAL A 95 -17.96 21.81 6.11
CA VAL A 95 -18.17 21.65 4.66
C VAL A 95 -16.86 21.28 3.96
N LEU A 96 -15.75 21.95 4.30
CA LEU A 96 -14.43 21.64 3.76
C LEU A 96 -13.97 20.23 4.14
N SER A 97 -14.22 19.79 5.38
CA SER A 97 -13.88 18.42 5.82
C SER A 97 -14.67 17.35 5.07
N GLN A 98 -15.97 17.57 4.84
CA GLN A 98 -16.82 16.68 4.06
C GLN A 98 -16.36 16.63 2.60
N LEU A 99 -16.10 17.81 2.01
CA LEU A 99 -15.61 17.96 0.65
C LEU A 99 -14.26 17.28 0.45
N SER A 100 -13.32 17.44 1.40
CA SER A 100 -12.03 16.76 1.39
C SER A 100 -12.20 15.24 1.32
N SER A 101 -13.09 14.68 2.14
CA SER A 101 -13.37 13.23 2.17
C SER A 101 -13.97 12.72 0.85
N ILE A 102 -14.86 13.50 0.24
CA ILE A 102 -15.46 13.19 -1.07
C ILE A 102 -14.38 13.19 -2.16
N ILE A 103 -13.56 14.25 -2.21
CA ILE A 103 -12.45 14.36 -3.17
C ILE A 103 -11.50 13.18 -3.02
N GLU A 104 -11.08 12.88 -1.79
CA GLU A 104 -10.17 11.78 -1.49
C GLU A 104 -10.74 10.44 -1.98
N PHE A 105 -12.01 10.16 -1.68
CA PHE A 105 -12.68 8.94 -2.12
C PHE A 105 -12.65 8.76 -3.65
N PHE A 106 -13.02 9.81 -4.40
CA PHE A 106 -13.02 9.76 -5.86
C PHE A 106 -11.60 9.67 -6.44
N LEU A 107 -10.65 10.42 -5.87
CA LEU A 107 -9.26 10.42 -6.27
C LEU A 107 -8.61 9.05 -6.06
N LEU A 108 -8.78 8.44 -4.89
CA LEU A 108 -8.27 7.10 -4.56
C LEU A 108 -8.79 6.04 -5.53
N ARG A 109 -10.09 6.09 -5.85
CA ARG A 109 -10.71 5.14 -6.79
C ARG A 109 -10.13 5.29 -8.20
N LYS A 110 -9.89 6.52 -8.65
CA LYS A 110 -9.28 6.79 -9.96
C LYS A 110 -7.80 6.42 -10.00
N LEU A 111 -7.03 6.80 -8.98
CA LEU A 111 -5.62 6.41 -8.82
C LEU A 111 -5.43 4.89 -8.92
N LYS A 112 -6.32 4.11 -8.31
CA LYS A 112 -6.28 2.64 -8.42
C LYS A 112 -6.44 2.17 -9.86
N LYS A 113 -7.41 2.72 -10.60
CA LYS A 113 -7.66 2.37 -12.02
C LYS A 113 -6.48 2.79 -12.91
N THR A 114 -5.96 4.01 -12.74
CA THR A 114 -4.83 4.50 -13.54
C THR A 114 -3.57 3.67 -13.30
N ARG A 115 -3.25 3.30 -12.05
CA ARG A 115 -2.15 2.37 -11.74
C ARG A 115 -2.31 1.00 -12.41
N GLN A 116 -3.53 0.47 -12.50
CA GLN A 116 -3.77 -0.78 -13.23
C GLN A 116 -3.55 -0.60 -14.74
N LYS A 117 -4.02 0.51 -15.34
CA LYS A 117 -3.77 0.82 -16.75
C LYS A 117 -2.29 0.98 -17.06
N LEU A 118 -1.54 1.67 -16.21
CA LEU A 118 -0.09 1.86 -16.38
C LEU A 118 0.66 0.54 -16.39
N TYR A 119 0.29 -0.38 -15.50
CA TYR A 119 0.84 -1.74 -15.52
C TYR A 119 0.58 -2.43 -16.86
N GLN A 120 -0.65 -2.35 -17.37
CA GLN A 120 -1.00 -2.94 -18.67
C GLN A 120 -0.27 -2.30 -19.84
N PHE A 121 -0.19 -0.97 -19.91
CA PHE A 121 0.60 -0.27 -20.93
C PHE A 121 2.08 -0.63 -20.88
N THR A 122 2.63 -0.81 -19.68
CA THR A 122 4.03 -1.22 -19.50
C THR A 122 4.29 -2.63 -20.03
N ILE A 123 3.31 -3.54 -19.91
CA ILE A 123 3.40 -4.89 -20.48
C ILE A 123 3.19 -4.86 -22.00
N GLN A 124 2.13 -4.18 -22.48
CA GLN A 124 1.79 -4.10 -23.90
C GLN A 124 2.92 -3.51 -24.74
N SER A 125 3.59 -2.48 -24.22
CA SER A 125 4.75 -1.86 -24.87
C SER A 125 5.98 -2.77 -24.99
N ARG A 126 6.02 -3.92 -24.29
CA ARG A 126 7.05 -4.95 -24.52
C ARG A 126 6.69 -5.93 -25.65
N ALA A 127 5.48 -5.82 -26.22
CA ALA A 127 5.01 -6.57 -27.39
C ALA A 127 5.24 -8.09 -27.30
N LYS A 128 5.03 -8.67 -26.10
CA LYS A 128 5.09 -10.12 -25.90
C LYS A 128 3.69 -10.72 -26.00
N SER A 129 3.60 -11.86 -26.67
CA SER A 129 2.35 -12.63 -26.82
C SER A 129 1.91 -13.21 -25.47
N ASP A 130 0.63 -13.58 -25.35
CA ASP A 130 0.11 -14.17 -24.10
C ASP A 130 0.82 -15.47 -23.72
N GLN A 131 1.41 -16.17 -24.71
CA GLN A 131 2.23 -17.37 -24.51
C GLN A 131 3.54 -17.09 -23.77
N PHE A 132 3.96 -15.83 -23.66
CA PHE A 132 5.13 -15.43 -22.88
C PHE A 132 4.96 -15.74 -21.38
N TRP A 133 3.74 -15.71 -20.86
CA TRP A 133 3.49 -15.97 -19.44
C TRP A 133 3.31 -17.47 -19.22
N ILE A 134 4.33 -18.13 -18.67
CA ILE A 134 4.27 -19.57 -18.37
C ILE A 134 3.67 -19.84 -17.00
N PRO A 135 3.16 -21.06 -16.74
CA PRO A 135 2.82 -21.50 -15.40
C PRO A 135 4.02 -21.37 -14.44
N TYR A 136 3.75 -21.29 -13.14
CA TYR A 136 4.79 -21.17 -12.12
C TYR A 136 5.82 -22.30 -12.23
N VAL A 137 7.10 -21.93 -12.25
CA VAL A 137 8.23 -22.86 -12.22
C VAL A 137 9.01 -22.62 -10.93
N GLU A 138 9.23 -23.69 -10.18
CA GLU A 138 9.97 -23.67 -8.93
C GLU A 138 11.48 -23.51 -9.18
N GLU A 139 12.09 -22.51 -8.56
CA GLU A 139 13.48 -22.11 -8.81
C GLU A 139 14.46 -22.73 -7.81
N TRP A 140 13.96 -23.21 -6.66
CA TRP A 140 14.75 -23.90 -5.65
C TRP A 140 14.58 -25.42 -5.75
N GLN A 141 15.63 -26.16 -5.42
CA GLN A 141 15.53 -27.62 -5.30
C GLN A 141 14.68 -28.00 -4.07
N ASN A 142 14.89 -27.30 -2.95
CA ASN A 142 14.17 -27.49 -1.69
C ASN A 142 13.45 -26.18 -1.28
N PRO A 143 12.21 -25.95 -1.74
CA PRO A 143 11.48 -24.72 -1.43
C PRO A 143 10.99 -24.69 0.04
N PRO A 144 10.95 -23.50 0.68
CA PRO A 144 10.54 -23.35 2.09
C PRO A 144 9.00 -23.39 2.28
N ILE A 145 8.39 -24.52 1.94
CA ILE A 145 6.92 -24.71 1.96
C ILE A 145 6.34 -24.51 3.36
N ASP A 146 7.03 -24.94 4.42
CA ASP A 146 6.52 -24.83 5.79
C ASP A 146 6.42 -23.37 6.25
N LYS A 147 7.42 -22.56 5.90
CA LYS A 147 7.40 -21.12 6.19
C LYS A 147 6.29 -20.42 5.38
N ALA A 148 6.05 -20.84 4.15
CA ALA A 148 4.94 -20.36 3.33
C ALA A 148 3.56 -20.69 3.97
N LYS A 149 3.35 -21.93 4.42
CA LYS A 149 2.14 -22.35 5.14
C LYS A 149 1.94 -21.57 6.44
N ARG A 150 2.99 -21.40 7.25
CA ARG A 150 2.94 -20.58 8.48
C ARG A 150 2.53 -19.14 8.17
N ARG A 151 3.07 -18.53 7.11
CA ARG A 151 2.70 -17.17 6.67
C ARG A 151 1.22 -17.09 6.27
N ILE A 152 0.72 -18.05 5.49
CA ILE A 152 -0.70 -18.10 5.08
C ILE A 152 -1.60 -18.20 6.31
N SER A 153 -1.28 -19.10 7.24
CA SER A 153 -2.06 -19.27 8.48
C SER A 153 -2.12 -17.98 9.30
N LYS A 154 -0.97 -17.32 9.52
CA LYS A 154 -0.90 -16.01 10.18
C LYS A 154 -1.76 -14.98 9.46
N TRP A 155 -1.67 -14.88 8.14
CA TRP A 155 -2.46 -13.95 7.34
C TRP A 155 -3.97 -14.21 7.41
N LYS A 156 -4.41 -15.48 7.39
CA LYS A 156 -5.82 -15.86 7.55
C LYS A 156 -6.33 -15.45 8.93
N TRP A 157 -5.56 -15.73 9.98
CA TRP A 157 -5.87 -15.28 11.33
C TRP A 157 -5.98 -13.76 11.44
N TYR A 158 -5.01 -13.00 10.89
CA TYR A 158 -5.09 -11.54 10.82
C TYR A 158 -6.33 -11.06 10.09
N ARG A 159 -6.70 -11.68 8.95
CA ARG A 159 -7.88 -11.29 8.18
C ARG A 159 -9.18 -11.54 8.95
N THR A 160 -9.28 -12.64 9.69
CA THR A 160 -10.42 -12.93 10.56
C THR A 160 -10.52 -11.93 11.71
N ILE A 161 -9.37 -11.54 12.28
CA ILE A 161 -9.28 -10.51 13.32
C ILE A 161 -9.53 -9.10 12.78
N THR A 162 -9.35 -8.85 11.50
CA THR A 162 -9.58 -7.53 10.88
C THR A 162 -11.02 -7.38 10.34
N GLY A 163 -12.01 -8.11 10.89
CA GLY A 163 -13.42 -7.91 10.58
C GLY A 163 -13.91 -6.49 10.92
N PRO A 164 -14.95 -5.93 10.26
CA PRO A 164 -15.33 -4.52 10.37
C PRO A 164 -15.63 -4.04 11.81
N ILE A 165 -16.17 -4.93 12.65
CA ILE A 165 -16.50 -4.65 14.06
C ILE A 165 -15.21 -4.61 14.91
N PHE A 166 -14.38 -5.64 14.79
CA PHE A 166 -13.10 -5.72 15.50
C PHE A 166 -12.14 -4.63 15.03
N ARG A 167 -12.22 -4.25 13.75
CA ARG A 167 -11.49 -3.13 13.14
C ARG A 167 -11.86 -1.80 13.80
N LEU A 168 -13.14 -1.51 14.06
CA LEU A 168 -13.54 -0.27 14.74
C LEU A 168 -13.06 -0.21 16.19
N LEU A 169 -13.10 -1.34 16.91
CA LEU A 169 -12.65 -1.42 18.31
C LEU A 169 -11.12 -1.39 18.43
N ILE A 170 -10.43 -2.20 17.63
CA ILE A 170 -8.97 -2.29 17.63
C ILE A 170 -8.33 -1.07 16.97
N LEU A 171 -8.72 -0.60 15.78
CA LEU A 171 -8.04 0.60 15.24
C LEU A 171 -8.26 1.84 16.11
N LYS A 172 -9.36 1.93 16.86
CA LYS A 172 -9.54 3.06 17.77
C LYS A 172 -8.67 2.91 19.01
N ALA A 173 -8.56 1.71 19.60
CA ALA A 173 -7.71 1.46 20.76
C ALA A 173 -6.22 1.29 20.42
N TYR A 174 -5.87 0.35 19.55
CA TYR A 174 -4.52 0.13 19.02
C TYR A 174 -4.03 1.26 18.15
N GLY A 175 -4.89 1.98 17.41
CA GLY A 175 -4.44 3.16 16.68
C GLY A 175 -4.00 4.27 17.63
N TYR A 176 -4.73 4.48 18.72
CA TYR A 176 -4.29 5.40 19.79
C TYR A 176 -3.03 4.89 20.47
N MET A 177 -2.95 3.59 20.80
CA MET A 177 -1.79 2.99 21.46
C MET A 177 -0.54 2.97 20.57
N PHE A 178 -0.69 2.70 19.27
CA PHE A 178 0.36 2.77 18.26
C PHE A 178 0.81 4.21 18.02
N VAL A 179 -0.13 5.17 17.96
CA VAL A 179 0.19 6.60 17.89
C VAL A 179 0.96 7.05 19.14
N VAL A 180 0.60 6.56 20.33
CA VAL A 180 1.29 6.84 21.59
C VAL A 180 2.67 6.16 21.65
N MET A 181 2.80 4.90 21.20
CA MET A 181 4.09 4.20 21.11
C MET A 181 5.02 4.80 20.06
N LEU A 182 4.48 5.35 18.97
CA LEU A 182 5.26 6.08 17.95
C LEU A 182 5.36 7.58 18.23
N LEU A 183 4.77 8.07 19.32
CA LEU A 183 4.87 9.47 19.72
C LEU A 183 6.32 9.91 19.99
N PRO A 184 7.18 9.08 20.65
CA PRO A 184 8.61 9.37 20.75
C PRO A 184 9.31 9.38 19.38
N LEU A 185 8.81 8.62 18.40
CA LEU A 185 9.37 8.61 17.03
C LEU A 185 9.07 9.91 16.27
N ASN A 186 8.08 10.70 16.69
CA ASN A 186 7.78 11.99 16.03
C ASN A 186 8.79 13.09 16.37
N PHE A 187 9.63 12.90 17.41
CA PHE A 187 10.72 13.84 17.72
C PHE A 187 11.83 13.83 16.67
N VAL A 188 11.98 12.72 15.93
CA VAL A 188 12.95 12.60 14.85
C VAL A 188 12.23 12.72 13.51
N PRO A 189 12.48 13.79 12.72
CA PRO A 189 11.86 13.92 11.42
C PRO A 189 12.23 12.70 10.55
N PHE A 190 11.27 12.24 9.73
CA PHE A 190 11.40 11.08 8.83
C PHE A 190 11.51 9.70 9.49
N LEU A 191 11.75 9.56 10.80
CA LEU A 191 11.89 8.25 11.44
C LEU A 191 10.61 7.42 11.33
N ASN A 192 9.45 8.03 11.56
CA ASN A 192 8.15 7.40 11.35
C ASN A 192 7.97 6.93 9.88
N THR A 193 8.43 7.72 8.92
CA THR A 193 8.40 7.35 7.50
C THR A 193 9.24 6.12 7.23
N ILE A 194 10.46 6.06 7.78
CA ILE A 194 11.38 4.93 7.61
C ILE A 194 10.79 3.67 8.25
N VAL A 195 10.45 3.72 9.53
CA VAL A 195 9.94 2.55 10.27
C VAL A 195 8.62 2.05 9.67
N GLY A 196 7.68 2.97 9.41
CA GLY A 196 6.40 2.63 8.79
C GLY A 196 6.56 2.04 7.39
N SER A 197 7.52 2.52 6.59
CA SER A 197 7.83 1.95 5.27
C SER A 197 8.43 0.56 5.38
N PHE A 198 9.29 0.33 6.37
CA PHE A 198 9.91 -0.96 6.60
C PHE A 198 8.87 -2.02 6.99
N LEU A 199 7.93 -1.68 7.88
CA LEU A 199 6.85 -2.58 8.28
C LEU A 199 5.91 -2.94 7.13
N VAL A 200 5.62 -2.00 6.23
CA VAL A 200 4.70 -2.20 5.09
C VAL A 200 5.41 -2.75 3.84
N SER A 201 6.74 -2.76 3.81
CA SER A 201 7.54 -3.10 2.63
C SER A 201 7.15 -4.40 1.93
N VAL A 202 7.09 -5.52 2.65
CA VAL A 202 6.77 -6.84 2.08
C VAL A 202 5.34 -6.89 1.57
N THR A 203 4.40 -6.28 2.28
CA THR A 203 2.98 -6.28 1.90
C THR A 203 2.74 -5.38 0.69
N LEU A 204 3.47 -4.26 0.57
CA LEU A 204 3.46 -3.41 -0.61
C LEU A 204 4.01 -4.14 -1.84
N SER A 205 5.14 -4.85 -1.69
CA SER A 205 5.70 -5.66 -2.79
C SER A 205 4.73 -6.75 -3.25
N GLU A 206 4.08 -7.45 -2.32
CA GLU A 206 3.05 -8.45 -2.65
C GLU A 206 1.87 -7.81 -3.40
N ARG A 207 1.40 -6.64 -2.94
CA ARG A 207 0.31 -5.89 -3.61
C ARG A 207 0.70 -5.42 -5.01
N LEU A 208 1.94 -4.99 -5.21
CA LEU A 208 2.40 -4.50 -6.51
C LEU A 208 2.65 -5.65 -7.51
N LEU A 209 3.06 -6.83 -7.02
CA LEU A 209 3.19 -8.06 -7.82
C LEU A 209 1.87 -8.81 -8.03
N GLU A 210 0.79 -8.44 -7.35
CA GLU A 210 -0.51 -9.10 -7.47
C GLU A 210 -0.96 -9.38 -8.92
N PRO A 211 -0.83 -8.46 -9.90
CA PRO A 211 -1.23 -8.75 -11.27
C PRO A 211 -0.36 -9.83 -11.93
N TYR A 212 0.94 -9.89 -11.61
CA TYR A 212 1.83 -10.93 -12.11
C TYR A 212 1.37 -12.31 -11.61
N PHE A 213 1.07 -12.43 -10.32
CA PHE A 213 0.54 -13.67 -9.74
C PHE A 213 -0.81 -14.07 -10.36
N ARG A 214 -1.67 -13.08 -10.65
CA ARG A 214 -2.96 -13.30 -11.32
C ARG A 214 -2.80 -13.78 -12.76
N THR A 215 -1.89 -13.17 -13.53
CA THR A 215 -1.62 -13.58 -14.92
C THR A 215 -1.11 -15.02 -14.98
N LYS A 216 -0.27 -15.42 -14.03
CA LYS A 216 0.24 -16.81 -13.91
C LYS A 216 -0.72 -17.81 -13.28
N LYS A 217 -1.86 -17.35 -12.74
CA LYS A 217 -2.82 -18.18 -11.99
C LYS A 217 -2.16 -18.95 -10.83
N MET A 218 -1.20 -18.33 -10.13
CA MET A 218 -0.50 -18.99 -9.02
C MET A 218 -1.45 -19.32 -7.87
N SER A 219 -1.26 -20.49 -7.25
CA SER A 219 -1.99 -20.87 -6.04
C SER A 219 -1.56 -20.00 -4.83
N GLU A 220 -2.38 -19.98 -3.77
CA GLU A 220 -2.05 -19.23 -2.53
C GLU A 220 -0.73 -19.70 -1.92
N ILE A 221 -0.45 -21.01 -2.01
CA ILE A 221 0.78 -21.63 -1.52
C ILE A 221 1.96 -21.23 -2.41
N GLU A 222 1.85 -21.33 -3.73
CA GLU A 222 2.90 -20.89 -4.67
C GLU A 222 3.24 -19.42 -4.48
N ARG A 223 2.24 -18.54 -4.35
CA ARG A 223 2.47 -17.11 -4.09
C ARG A 223 3.24 -16.91 -2.79
N ALA A 224 2.84 -17.60 -1.72
CA ALA A 224 3.50 -17.47 -0.42
C ALA A 224 4.94 -18.00 -0.47
N THR A 225 5.18 -19.13 -1.14
CA THR A 225 6.50 -19.71 -1.37
C THR A 225 7.39 -18.75 -2.15
N PHE A 226 6.91 -18.23 -3.29
CA PHE A 226 7.60 -17.22 -4.09
C PHE A 226 8.01 -15.98 -3.28
N MET A 227 7.10 -15.48 -2.43
CA MET A 227 7.34 -14.31 -1.58
C MET A 227 8.33 -14.59 -0.44
N VAL A 228 8.37 -15.82 0.08
CA VAL A 228 9.29 -16.23 1.17
C VAL A 228 10.72 -16.39 0.64
N GLU A 229 10.86 -17.01 -0.54
CA GLU A 229 12.14 -17.22 -1.20
C GLU A 229 12.88 -15.92 -1.50
N ARG A 230 12.13 -14.88 -1.91
CA ARG A 230 12.68 -13.57 -2.25
C ARG A 230 12.38 -12.52 -1.18
N GLU A 231 12.10 -12.95 0.05
CA GLU A 231 11.59 -12.07 1.10
C GLU A 231 12.49 -10.85 1.32
N ASN A 232 13.80 -11.06 1.50
CA ASN A 232 14.74 -9.97 1.76
C ASN A 232 14.86 -9.02 0.55
N TRP A 233 14.92 -9.59 -0.66
CA TRP A 233 15.05 -8.85 -1.91
C TRP A 233 13.81 -7.98 -2.18
N LEU A 234 12.61 -8.57 -2.03
CA LEU A 234 11.33 -7.87 -2.16
C LEU A 234 11.08 -6.89 -1.01
N ARG A 235 11.62 -7.15 0.18
CA ARG A 235 11.54 -6.24 1.33
C ARG A 235 12.29 -4.95 1.04
N TRP A 236 13.52 -5.02 0.55
CA TRP A 236 14.28 -3.81 0.19
C TRP A 236 13.61 -3.02 -0.95
N LEU A 237 13.15 -3.70 -1.99
CA LEU A 237 12.42 -3.06 -3.08
C LEU A 237 11.14 -2.37 -2.57
N GLY A 238 10.35 -3.08 -1.76
CA GLY A 238 9.10 -2.56 -1.19
C GLY A 238 9.33 -1.44 -0.18
N PHE A 239 10.42 -1.49 0.58
CA PHE A 239 10.81 -0.44 1.52
C PHE A 239 11.09 0.86 0.77
N CYS A 240 11.98 0.83 -0.23
CA CYS A 240 12.27 2.02 -1.04
C CYS A 240 11.02 2.53 -1.76
N ALA A 241 10.19 1.63 -2.30
CA ALA A 241 8.92 2.00 -2.93
C ALA A 241 7.98 2.72 -1.95
N ALA A 242 7.85 2.19 -0.71
CA ALA A 242 7.00 2.78 0.33
C ALA A 242 7.52 4.15 0.80
N VAL A 243 8.85 4.32 0.92
CA VAL A 243 9.46 5.61 1.25
C VAL A 243 9.14 6.64 0.17
N LEU A 244 9.28 6.28 -1.11
CA LEU A 244 8.95 7.16 -2.23
C LEU A 244 7.46 7.55 -2.27
N GLU A 245 6.54 6.61 -2.00
CA GLU A 245 5.09 6.92 -1.96
C GLU A 245 4.71 7.86 -0.80
N LYS A 246 5.53 7.93 0.26
CA LYS A 246 5.29 8.79 1.43
C LYS A 246 5.87 10.20 1.28
N ILE A 247 6.60 10.50 0.20
CA ILE A 247 7.07 11.85 -0.06
C ILE A 247 5.85 12.74 -0.32
N PRO A 248 5.67 13.86 0.43
CA PRO A 248 4.55 14.77 0.21
C PRO A 248 4.54 15.27 -1.23
N ILE A 249 3.33 15.41 -1.82
CA ILE A 249 3.10 15.89 -3.19
C ILE A 249 3.58 14.91 -4.27
N LEU A 250 4.85 14.48 -4.22
CA LEU A 250 5.48 13.59 -5.20
C LEU A 250 5.05 12.12 -5.05
N GLY A 251 4.53 11.72 -3.90
CA GLY A 251 4.14 10.34 -3.61
C GLY A 251 3.14 9.75 -4.61
N ILE A 252 2.27 10.59 -5.19
CA ILE A 252 1.33 10.17 -6.25
C ILE A 252 2.10 9.77 -7.52
N LEU A 253 3.06 10.60 -7.94
CA LEU A 253 3.91 10.32 -9.11
C LEU A 253 4.76 9.08 -8.87
N PHE A 254 5.34 8.95 -7.67
CA PHE A 254 6.07 7.76 -7.29
C PHE A 254 5.19 6.51 -7.23
N SER A 255 3.91 6.61 -6.86
CA SER A 255 3.01 5.45 -6.92
C SER A 255 2.75 4.97 -8.36
N PHE A 256 2.75 5.88 -9.34
CA PHE A 256 2.74 5.50 -10.76
C PHE A 256 4.06 4.88 -11.19
N SER A 257 5.19 5.52 -10.87
CA SER A 257 6.53 5.01 -11.17
C SER A 257 6.76 3.62 -10.59
N ASN A 258 6.48 3.41 -9.31
CA ASN A 258 6.59 2.12 -8.61
C ASN A 258 5.75 1.06 -9.32
N ARG A 259 4.56 1.42 -9.81
CA ARG A 259 3.71 0.48 -10.54
C ARG A 259 4.31 0.04 -11.87
N ILE A 260 4.96 0.97 -12.58
CA ILE A 260 5.69 0.68 -13.81
C ILE A 260 6.95 -0.15 -13.50
N ALA A 261 7.69 0.18 -12.45
CA ALA A 261 8.86 -0.57 -11.97
C ALA A 261 8.51 -2.04 -11.71
N PHE A 262 7.41 -2.31 -10.99
CA PHE A 262 6.95 -3.66 -10.71
C PHE A 262 6.40 -4.40 -11.94
N ALA A 263 5.89 -3.69 -12.94
CA ALA A 263 5.56 -4.28 -14.23
C ALA A 263 6.80 -4.72 -15.01
N MET A 264 7.88 -3.93 -14.94
CA MET A 264 9.17 -4.31 -15.54
C MET A 264 9.81 -5.47 -14.79
N LEU A 265 9.78 -5.43 -13.46
CA LEU A 265 10.20 -6.56 -12.64
C LEU A 265 9.44 -7.84 -13.00
N ALA A 266 8.11 -7.79 -13.14
CA ALA A 266 7.32 -8.95 -13.54
C ALA A 266 7.79 -9.57 -14.85
N HIS A 267 8.16 -8.74 -15.82
CA HIS A 267 8.68 -9.19 -17.11
C HIS A 267 10.09 -9.81 -17.00
N ASP A 268 10.97 -9.25 -16.16
CA ASP A 268 12.31 -9.81 -15.97
C ASP A 268 12.30 -11.08 -15.09
N LEU A 269 11.36 -11.18 -14.15
CA LEU A 269 11.05 -12.45 -13.46
C LEU A 269 10.59 -13.52 -14.45
N GLU A 270 9.78 -13.16 -15.45
CA GLU A 270 9.34 -14.11 -16.47
C GLU A 270 10.51 -14.68 -17.27
N LYS A 271 11.40 -13.81 -17.74
CA LYS A 271 12.61 -14.24 -18.46
C LYS A 271 13.46 -15.18 -17.62
N HIS A 272 13.58 -14.89 -16.33
CA HIS A 272 14.33 -15.73 -15.41
C HIS A 272 13.70 -17.13 -15.29
N GLN A 273 12.37 -17.21 -15.17
CA GLN A 273 11.67 -18.49 -15.11
C GLN A 273 11.75 -19.27 -16.43
N HIS A 274 11.73 -18.60 -17.59
CA HIS A 274 12.00 -19.25 -18.88
C HIS A 274 13.39 -19.85 -18.92
N ALA A 275 14.41 -19.10 -18.48
CA ALA A 275 15.79 -19.58 -18.47
C ALA A 275 15.97 -20.81 -17.56
N ILE A 276 15.30 -20.83 -16.40
CA ILE A 276 15.29 -22.00 -15.50
C ILE A 276 14.56 -23.18 -16.14
N LYS A 277 13.39 -22.95 -16.75
CA LYS A 277 12.63 -24.00 -17.45
C LYS A 277 13.40 -24.63 -18.59
N GLN A 278 14.17 -23.82 -19.33
CA GLN A 278 15.04 -24.26 -20.42
C GLN A 278 16.34 -24.92 -19.93
N GLY A 279 16.62 -24.91 -18.63
CA GLY A 279 17.85 -25.46 -18.06
C GLY A 279 19.09 -24.59 -18.28
N LEU A 280 18.94 -23.36 -18.79
CA LEU A 280 20.04 -22.41 -18.96
C LEU A 280 20.58 -21.93 -17.61
N ILE A 281 19.71 -21.84 -16.61
CA ILE A 281 20.06 -21.49 -15.23
C ILE A 281 19.70 -22.69 -14.34
N PRO A 282 20.67 -23.27 -13.61
CA PRO A 282 20.39 -24.39 -12.72
C PRO A 282 19.51 -23.92 -11.56
N LYS A 283 18.62 -24.82 -11.09
CA LYS A 283 17.87 -24.59 -9.86
C LYS A 283 18.83 -24.39 -8.70
N ARG A 284 18.51 -23.46 -7.80
CA ARG A 284 19.35 -23.18 -6.64
C ARG A 284 19.34 -24.38 -5.69
N SER A 285 20.52 -24.96 -5.46
CA SER A 285 20.74 -26.12 -4.60
C SER A 285 20.89 -25.76 -3.12
N ILE A 286 21.33 -24.52 -2.83
CA ILE A 286 21.52 -24.04 -1.46
C ILE A 286 20.16 -24.07 -0.76
N PRO A 287 20.00 -24.82 0.36
CA PRO A 287 18.75 -24.82 1.11
C PRO A 287 18.46 -23.40 1.58
N TYR A 288 17.19 -23.02 1.56
CA TYR A 288 16.77 -21.71 2.06
C TYR A 288 17.19 -21.55 3.53
N ALA A 289 18.28 -20.83 3.78
CA ALA A 289 18.74 -20.50 5.13
C ALA A 289 17.85 -19.38 5.67
N SER A 290 16.73 -19.76 6.27
CA SER A 290 15.97 -18.78 7.05
C SER A 290 16.82 -18.42 8.27
N LYS A 291 17.22 -17.15 8.41
CA LYS A 291 17.97 -16.69 9.60
C LYS A 291 17.23 -17.01 10.91
N THR A 292 15.92 -17.25 10.84
CA THR A 292 15.07 -17.67 11.96
C THR A 292 15.15 -19.17 12.25
N ALA A 293 15.44 -20.01 11.25
CA ALA A 293 15.63 -21.45 11.40
C ALA A 293 17.03 -21.77 11.95
N ALA A 294 18.03 -20.93 11.70
CA ALA A 294 19.33 -21.02 12.37
C ALA A 294 19.18 -20.84 13.89
N ILE A 295 18.27 -19.97 14.35
CA ILE A 295 17.98 -19.78 15.77
C ILE A 295 17.23 -20.99 16.36
N GLU A 296 16.44 -21.73 15.56
CA GLU A 296 15.83 -23.00 15.98
C GLU A 296 16.87 -24.15 16.05
N LEU A 297 18.01 -24.05 15.36
CA LEU A 297 19.03 -25.10 15.30
C LEU A 297 20.17 -24.96 16.33
N ASP A 298 20.37 -23.76 16.89
CA ASP A 298 21.45 -23.46 17.86
C ASP A 298 20.96 -23.49 19.32
N LEU A 299 19.73 -23.96 19.54
CA LEU A 299 19.21 -24.20 20.88
C LEU A 299 19.74 -25.54 21.39
N PRO A 300 20.39 -25.60 22.57
CA PRO A 300 20.73 -26.89 23.17
C PRO A 300 19.45 -27.74 23.30
N PRO A 301 19.53 -29.07 23.17
CA PRO A 301 18.36 -29.96 23.17
C PRO A 301 17.49 -29.84 24.44
N GLU A 302 18.02 -29.22 25.49
CA GLU A 302 17.35 -28.93 26.76
C GLU A 302 16.49 -27.64 26.75
N ALA A 303 16.70 -26.73 25.78
CA ALA A 303 15.97 -25.47 25.67
C ALA A 303 14.66 -25.60 24.85
N ILE A 304 14.44 -26.75 24.21
CA ILE A 304 13.14 -27.08 23.61
C ILE A 304 12.24 -27.51 24.76
N GLY A 305 11.60 -26.52 25.38
CA GLY A 305 10.55 -26.74 26.37
C GLY A 305 9.57 -27.80 25.88
N ASN A 306 9.16 -28.66 26.79
CA ASN A 306 8.35 -29.85 26.60
C ASN A 306 6.95 -29.49 26.05
N PHE A 307 6.88 -29.11 24.78
CA PHE A 307 5.60 -28.87 24.11
C PHE A 307 4.93 -30.24 23.92
N PRO A 308 3.70 -30.44 24.45
CA PRO A 308 3.02 -31.72 24.32
C PRO A 308 2.86 -32.05 22.84
N LYS A 309 3.51 -33.13 22.39
CA LYS A 309 3.29 -33.70 21.08
C LYS A 309 1.81 -34.05 21.01
N LYS A 310 1.08 -33.38 20.12
CA LYS A 310 -0.30 -33.74 19.81
C LYS A 310 -0.26 -35.17 19.28
N LYS A 311 -0.82 -36.13 20.03
CA LYS A 311 -0.96 -37.51 19.56
C LYS A 311 -1.78 -37.47 18.26
N SER A 312 -1.23 -38.09 17.22
CA SER A 312 -1.86 -38.36 15.94
C SER A 312 -3.17 -39.11 16.12
#